data_AF-A0A6F9CVC7-F1
#
_entry.id   AF-A0A6F9CVC7-F1
#
_cell.length_a   1.000
_cell.length_b   1.000
_cell.length_c   1.000
_cell.angle_alpha   90.00
_cell.angle_beta   90.00
_cell.angle_gamma   90.00
#
_symmetry.space_group_name_H-M   'P 1'
#
loop_
_entity.id
_entity.type
_entity.pdbx_description
1 polymer ?
#
loop_
_entity_poly.entity_id
_entity_poly.type
_entity_poly.pdbx_seq_one_letter_code
_entity_poly.pdbx_strand_id
1 'polypeptide(L)'
;MATVYVWLLVLGSVVLCNLVKMLLPSISSYLSKVFQKNVEDEVEMRAEIQAMKKELSSINMMDEFARYARLERKINKMTDKLKTY
;
A
#
# COMPACT_ATOMS: atom_id res chain seq x y z
N MET A 1 -20.25 -14.10 47.55
CA MET A 1 -19.17 -13.28 46.95
C MET A 1 -18.82 -13.70 45.53
N ALA A 2 -18.45 -14.97 45.26
CA ALA A 2 -18.03 -15.41 43.91
C ALA A 2 -19.08 -15.24 42.79
N THR A 3 -20.37 -15.45 43.09
CA THR A 3 -21.45 -15.32 42.10
C THR A 3 -21.55 -13.91 41.51
N VAL A 4 -21.34 -12.87 42.32
CA VAL A 4 -21.41 -11.47 41.87
C VAL A 4 -20.26 -11.17 40.90
N TYR A 5 -19.05 -11.69 41.18
CA TYR A 5 -17.90 -11.55 40.26
C TYR A 5 -18.13 -12.22 38.91
N VAL A 6 -18.72 -13.43 38.90
CA VAL A 6 -19.03 -14.15 37.66
C VAL A 6 -20.03 -13.35 36.81
N TRP A 7 -21.08 -12.82 37.42
CA TRP A 7 -22.07 -12.01 36.70
C TRP A 7 -21.50 -10.67 36.21
N LEU A 8 -20.62 -10.02 36.98
CA LEU A 8 -19.92 -8.81 36.53
C LEU A 8 -18.98 -9.11 35.34
N LEU A 9 -18.31 -10.25 35.32
CA LEU A 9 -17.49 -10.67 34.19
C LEU A 9 -18.32 -10.92 32.93
N VAL A 10 -19.48 -11.56 33.07
CA VAL A 10 -20.40 -11.81 31.94
C VAL A 10 -20.97 -10.50 31.40
N LEU A 11 -21.40 -9.57 32.27
CA LEU A 11 -21.88 -8.27 31.84
C LEU A 11 -20.77 -7.43 31.20
N GLY A 12 -19.57 -7.45 31.77
CA GLY A 12 -18.39 -6.79 31.23
C GLY A 12 -18.02 -7.32 29.83
N SER A 13 -18.11 -8.63 29.60
CA SER A 13 -17.80 -9.22 28.30
C SER A 13 -18.83 -8.82 27.22
N VAL A 14 -20.11 -8.72 27.58
CA VAL A 14 -21.15 -8.22 26.66
C VAL A 14 -20.91 -6.75 26.28
N VAL A 15 -20.54 -5.91 27.25
CA VAL A 15 -20.19 -4.51 26.99
C VAL A 15 -18.94 -4.41 26.11
N LEU A 16 -17.92 -5.21 26.38
CA LEU A 16 -16.69 -5.28 25.59
C LEU A 16 -16.98 -5.71 24.14
N CYS A 17 -17.81 -6.73 23.95
CA CYS A 17 -18.22 -7.18 22.62
C CYS A 17 -18.95 -6.08 21.83
N ASN A 18 -19.78 -5.27 22.48
CA ASN A 18 -20.47 -4.15 21.83
C ASN A 18 -19.50 -3.01 21.47
N LEU A 19 -18.54 -2.71 22.34
CA LEU A 19 -17.47 -1.74 22.06
C LEU A 19 -16.61 -2.19 20.86
N VAL A 20 -16.23 -3.47 20.81
CA VAL A 20 -15.47 -4.02 19.68
C VAL A 20 -16.26 -3.91 18.39
N LYS A 21 -17.57 -4.24 18.40
CA LYS A 21 -18.44 -4.08 17.22
C LYS A 21 -18.55 -2.63 16.75
N MET A 22 -18.58 -1.66 17.67
CA MET A 22 -18.63 -0.24 17.35
C MET A 22 -17.29 0.28 16.77
N LEU A 23 -16.16 -0.23 17.26
CA LEU A 23 -14.83 0.17 16.80
C LEU A 23 -14.38 -0.56 15.52
N LEU A 24 -14.92 -1.74 15.24
CA LEU A 24 -14.62 -2.55 14.05
C LEU A 24 -14.72 -1.78 12.72
N PRO A 25 -15.83 -1.08 12.40
CA PRO A 25 -15.94 -0.33 11.15
C PRO A 25 -14.97 0.85 11.11
N SER A 26 -14.67 1.47 12.26
CA SER A 26 -13.70 2.57 12.34
C SER A 26 -12.30 2.05 12.00
N ILE A 27 -11.84 0.99 12.66
CA ILE A 27 -10.53 0.37 12.42
C ILE A 27 -10.43 -0.12 10.97
N SER A 28 -11.49 -0.76 10.45
CA SER A 28 -11.56 -1.20 9.05
C SER A 28 -11.39 -0.03 8.08
N SER A 29 -12.10 1.09 8.30
CA SER A 29 -11.98 2.26 7.42
C SER A 29 -10.59 2.90 7.45
N TYR A 30 -9.94 2.92 8.62
CA TYR A 30 -8.57 3.42 8.76
C TYR A 30 -7.58 2.53 8.02
N LEU A 31 -7.66 1.21 8.22
CA LEU A 31 -6.84 0.24 7.51
C LEU A 31 -7.06 0.34 6.00
N SER A 32 -8.31 0.42 5.53
CA SER A 32 -8.61 0.56 4.10
C SER A 32 -7.98 1.82 3.50
N LYS A 33 -8.02 2.97 4.18
CA LYS A 33 -7.39 4.21 3.68
C LYS A 33 -5.88 4.10 3.62
N VAL A 34 -5.25 3.48 4.62
CA VAL A 34 -3.80 3.28 4.64
C VAL A 34 -3.38 2.30 3.53
N PHE A 35 -4.11 1.19 3.37
CA PHE A 35 -3.84 0.22 2.31
C PHE A 35 -4.07 0.81 0.92
N GLN A 36 -5.17 1.56 0.72
CA GLN A 36 -5.44 2.24 -0.55
C GLN A 36 -4.32 3.19 -0.94
N LYS A 37 -3.80 3.99 0.01
CA LYS A 37 -2.67 4.89 -0.26
C LYS A 37 -1.43 4.13 -0.75
N ASN A 38 -1.08 3.02 -0.10
CA ASN A 38 0.06 2.20 -0.54
C ASN A 38 -0.18 1.57 -1.92
N VAL A 39 -1.41 1.14 -2.21
CA VAL A 39 -1.77 0.59 -3.53
C VAL A 39 -1.73 1.67 -4.62
N GLU A 40 -2.15 2.89 -4.31
CA GLU A 40 -2.16 3.99 -5.26
C GLU A 40 -0.73 4.45 -5.59
N ASP A 41 0.16 4.54 -4.59
CA ASP A 41 1.58 4.81 -4.78
C ASP A 41 2.25 3.71 -5.65
N GLU A 42 1.92 2.43 -5.42
CA GLU A 42 2.37 1.30 -6.25
C GLU A 42 1.90 1.40 -7.71
N VAL A 43 0.62 1.73 -7.92
CA VAL A 43 0.02 1.86 -9.25
C VAL A 43 0.62 3.06 -9.99
N GLU A 44 0.83 4.18 -9.31
CA GLU A 44 1.48 5.37 -9.87
C GLU A 44 2.92 5.06 -10.30
N MET A 45 3.71 4.41 -9.45
CA MET A 45 5.08 4.00 -9.79
C MET A 45 5.11 3.05 -11.00
N ARG A 46 4.15 2.13 -11.10
CA ARG A 46 4.02 1.24 -12.27
C ARG A 46 3.69 2.01 -13.54
N ALA A 47 2.80 3.00 -13.46
CA ALA A 47 2.45 3.86 -14.58
C ALA A 47 3.65 4.70 -15.04
N GLU A 48 4.44 5.24 -14.11
CA GLU A 48 5.65 6.00 -14.42
C GLU A 48 6.70 5.13 -15.14
N ILE A 49 6.91 3.89 -14.68
CA ILE A 49 7.80 2.93 -15.35
C ILE A 49 7.34 2.64 -16.78
N GLN A 50 6.03 2.46 -17.00
CA GLN A 50 5.49 2.24 -18.34
C GLN A 50 5.68 3.46 -19.25
N ALA A 51 5.47 4.66 -18.73
CA ALA A 51 5.70 5.91 -19.47
C ALA A 51 7.17 6.04 -19.89
N MET A 52 8.11 5.81 -18.97
CA MET A 52 9.54 5.86 -19.28
C MET A 52 9.96 4.77 -20.28
N LYS A 53 9.37 3.57 -20.23
CA LYS A 53 9.62 2.52 -21.24
C LYS A 53 9.14 2.94 -22.63
N LYS A 54 7.99 3.61 -22.71
CA LYS A 54 7.48 4.16 -23.98
C LYS A 54 8.41 5.26 -24.53
N GLU A 55 8.92 6.12 -23.65
CA GLU A 55 9.92 7.10 -24.03
C GLU A 55 11.21 6.42 -24.53
N LEU A 56 11.70 5.39 -23.84
CA LEU A 56 12.87 4.61 -24.24
C LEU A 56 12.70 4.01 -25.65
N SER A 57 11.52 3.47 -25.98
CA SER A 57 11.24 2.94 -27.32
C SER A 57 11.20 3.98 -28.43
N SER A 58 11.04 5.25 -28.08
CA SER A 58 11.04 6.37 -29.03
C SER A 58 12.44 6.95 -29.28
N ILE A 59 13.44 6.58 -28.48
CA ILE A 59 14.81 7.05 -28.60
C ILE A 59 15.57 6.15 -29.57
N ASN A 60 16.18 6.74 -30.60
CA ASN A 60 17.09 5.99 -31.46
C ASN A 60 18.39 5.66 -30.72
N MET A 61 18.60 4.39 -30.41
CA MET A 61 19.77 3.91 -29.66
C MET A 61 21.11 4.24 -30.35
N MET A 62 21.15 4.27 -31.68
CA MET A 62 22.39 4.56 -32.43
C MET A 62 22.82 6.03 -32.32
N ASP A 63 21.86 6.96 -32.44
CA ASP A 63 22.17 8.39 -32.47
C ASP A 63 22.20 9.01 -31.06
N GLU A 64 21.42 8.46 -30.14
CA GLU A 64 21.19 9.01 -28.80
C GLU A 64 21.56 8.03 -27.67
N PHE A 65 22.58 7.19 -27.88
CA PHE A 65 23.00 6.15 -26.92
C PHE A 65 23.14 6.66 -25.47
N ALA A 66 23.70 7.86 -25.27
CA ALA A 66 23.85 8.44 -23.94
C ALA A 66 22.51 8.74 -23.25
N ARG A 67 21.50 9.18 -24.01
CA ARG A 67 20.15 9.44 -23.49
C ARG A 67 19.42 8.13 -23.23
N TYR A 68 19.54 7.17 -24.15
CA TYR A 68 19.01 5.81 -24.00
C TYR A 68 19.55 5.16 -22.72
N ALA A 69 20.87 5.12 -22.53
CA ALA A 69 21.50 4.47 -21.37
C ALA A 69 21.15 5.13 -20.03
N ARG A 70 20.99 6.47 -20.00
CA ARG A 70 20.53 7.19 -18.80
C ARG A 70 19.09 6.84 -18.46
N LEU A 71 18.21 6.79 -19.46
CA LEU A 71 16.80 6.47 -19.27
C LEU A 71 16.62 5.00 -18.87
N GLU A 72 17.38 4.09 -19.47
CA GLU A 72 17.42 2.67 -19.09
C GLU A 72 17.86 2.47 -17.63
N ARG A 73 18.91 3.15 -17.17
CA ARG A 73 19.32 3.12 -15.75
C ARG A 73 18.24 3.68 -14.82
N LYS A 74 17.54 4.75 -15.24
CA LYS A 74 16.44 5.33 -14.47
C LYS A 74 15.27 4.35 -14.35
N ILE A 75 14.90 3.67 -15.43
CA ILE A 75 13.88 2.60 -15.46
C ILE A 75 14.27 1.46 -14.53
N ASN A 76 15.51 0.99 -14.59
CA ASN A 76 15.99 -0.10 -13.73
C ASN A 76 15.96 0.30 -12.26
N LYS A 77 16.41 1.51 -11.91
CA LYS A 77 16.34 2.02 -10.53
C LYS A 77 14.92 2.11 -9.98
N MET A 78 13.96 2.55 -10.80
CA MET A 78 12.55 2.65 -10.41
C MET A 78 11.89 1.26 -10.33
N THR A 79 12.27 0.34 -11.23
CA THR A 79 11.81 -1.05 -11.20
C THR A 79 12.34 -1.81 -9.99
N ASP A 80 13.60 -1.59 -9.61
CA ASP A 80 14.19 -2.24 -8.43
C ASP A 80 13.56 -1.73 -7.13
N LYS A 81 13.23 -0.43 -7.05
CA LYS A 81 12.43 0.10 -5.94
C LYS A 81 11.09 -0.63 -5.82
N LEU A 82 10.37 -0.81 -6.94
CA LEU A 82 9.09 -1.51 -6.98
C LEU A 82 9.19 -2.99 -6.56
N LYS A 83 10.33 -3.66 -6.80
CA LYS A 83 10.54 -5.06 -6.40
C LYS A 83 10.91 -5.24 -4.92
N THR A 84 11.34 -4.16 -4.27
CA THR A 84 11.84 -4.20 -2.89
C THR A 84 10.74 -3.87 -1.87
N TYR A 85 9.60 -3.33 -2.34
CA TYR A 85 8.35 -3.23 -1.58
C TYR A 85 7.50 -4.50 -1.78
#